data_AF-A0A1Y2BYT0-F1
#
_entry.id   AF-A0A1Y2BYT0-F1
#
_cell.length_a   1.000
_cell.length_b   1.000
_cell.length_c   1.000
_cell.angle_alpha   90.00
_cell.angle_beta   90.00
_cell.angle_gamma   90.00
#
_symmetry.space_group_name_H-M   'P 1'
#
loop_
_entity.id
_entity.type
_entity.pdbx_description
1 polymer ?
#
loop_
_entity_poly.entity_id
_entity_poly.type
_entity_poly.pdbx_seq_one_letter_code
_entity_poly.pdbx_strand_id
1 'polypeptide(L)'
;MSTIMAVIGRGKSAGPNQSIAVEAGWNTPECTLEGFVLFKAAGTVKSLRIQTELKGTCETRWESSDPTKLATTGERSNYKVVKQKSVFQLNTDTAYESKEPLFPDPNGASIPIPFKSRLPYNDMPPSFDHPGGSVSYSLKVIATFYEGKNFTKSLVDMEVPITVKMPELAKLKLPKSVIEIGQELEVNLVIASTPAFAKLLRFSAALHMVASFLPGKSSAGFNQPAKPKVGAALASFPRPVAEYSEPFSPVTIGGNGGVEPIVRRFTLFVDPDVAFASFGSQLITVKTIFKLLIFTDNSDQPNVDFETPVVLIPPPSGVPMSPALTASSASSSPITRSVTLPNQLYQPPIQSVTRMPSTPTSPSTQKGLLSSPPSYKEFPGSMTEIQRLREEQAKLSELLADIEKVERSRTEISMIRTASQSNSLFDGSSILASRSQSIDESVVSQGPAPDWTVEMVAEWVRQKGAYEEVVESFKQQAIDGSVYLLLQRKIFAMS
;
A
#
# COMPACT_ATOMS: atom_id res chain seq x y z
N MET A 1 -3.19 5.61 48.51
CA MET A 1 -2.69 6.17 47.24
C MET A 1 -2.56 5.02 46.26
N SER A 2 -2.98 5.19 45.01
CA SER A 2 -2.82 4.15 43.98
C SER A 2 -1.36 4.09 43.52
N THR A 3 -0.88 2.89 43.21
CA THR A 3 0.37 2.70 42.46
C THR A 3 0.20 3.30 41.07
N ILE A 4 1.14 4.14 40.63
CA ILE A 4 1.10 4.81 39.32
C ILE A 4 2.28 4.32 38.49
N MET A 5 2.03 4.03 37.21
CA MET A 5 3.05 3.63 36.26
C MET A 5 2.94 4.55 35.03
N ALA A 6 4.08 5.09 34.58
CA ALA A 6 4.20 5.83 33.32
C ALA A 6 5.41 5.30 32.54
N VAL A 7 5.38 5.35 31.21
CA VAL A 7 6.48 4.88 30.36
C VAL A 7 6.87 6.00 29.42
N ILE A 8 8.18 6.25 29.34
CA ILE A 8 8.75 7.30 28.50
C ILE A 8 9.90 6.74 27.65
N GLY A 9 10.01 7.21 26.40
CA GLY A 9 11.13 6.86 25.52
C GLY A 9 12.44 7.53 25.97
N ARG A 10 13.58 6.89 25.67
CA ARG A 10 14.93 7.42 25.98
C ARG A 10 15.83 7.37 24.74
N GLY A 11 16.78 8.30 24.66
CA GLY A 11 17.84 8.27 23.65
C GLY A 11 17.26 8.37 22.25
N LYS A 12 17.63 7.42 21.38
CA LYS A 12 17.09 7.34 20.00
C LYS A 12 15.60 6.98 19.95
N SER A 13 15.05 6.45 21.05
CA SER A 13 13.64 6.06 21.14
C SER A 13 12.72 7.18 21.66
N ALA A 14 13.28 8.34 22.04
CA ALA A 14 12.51 9.47 22.53
C ALA A 14 11.81 10.19 21.37
N GLY A 15 10.47 10.14 21.34
CA GLY A 15 9.63 10.85 20.39
C GLY A 15 9.18 12.23 20.92
N PRO A 16 8.49 13.02 20.08
CA PRO A 16 7.91 14.29 20.49
C PRO A 16 6.87 14.07 21.61
N ASN A 17 6.73 15.05 22.51
CA ASN A 17 5.74 15.01 23.61
C ASN A 17 5.82 13.76 24.50
N GLN A 18 7.03 13.26 24.78
CA GLN A 18 7.27 12.04 25.57
C GLN A 18 6.74 10.74 24.94
N SER A 19 6.35 10.79 23.66
CA SER A 19 6.01 9.58 22.90
C SER A 19 7.24 8.71 22.66
N ILE A 20 7.01 7.49 22.19
CA ILE A 20 8.08 6.56 21.82
C ILE A 20 8.10 6.45 20.30
N ALA A 21 9.24 6.77 19.70
CA ALA A 21 9.45 6.62 18.26
C ALA A 21 10.74 5.85 18.02
N VAL A 22 10.71 4.82 17.18
CA VAL A 22 11.88 3.98 16.91
C VAL A 22 12.10 3.80 15.41
N GLU A 23 13.36 3.68 15.03
CA GLU A 23 13.76 3.22 13.70
C GLU A 23 14.01 1.71 13.79
N ALA A 24 13.25 0.91 13.06
CA ALA A 24 13.33 -0.55 13.11
C ALA A 24 12.99 -1.19 11.76
N GLY A 25 13.37 -2.46 11.55
CA GLY A 25 13.09 -3.21 10.32
C GLY A 25 14.12 -3.04 9.18
N TRP A 26 13.72 -3.41 7.97
CA TRP A 26 14.49 -3.25 6.71
C TRP A 26 15.91 -3.83 6.75
N ASN A 27 16.09 -5.00 7.37
CA ASN A 27 17.39 -5.63 7.56
C ASN A 27 18.41 -4.71 8.24
N THR A 28 17.96 -3.76 9.06
CA THR A 28 18.86 -2.87 9.80
C THR A 28 19.32 -3.59 11.06
N PRO A 29 20.63 -3.90 11.19
CA PRO A 29 21.13 -4.52 12.39
C PRO A 29 21.01 -3.54 13.57
N GLU A 30 20.84 -4.08 14.78
CA GLU A 30 20.93 -3.33 16.05
C GLU A 30 19.80 -2.32 16.33
N CYS A 31 18.58 -2.59 15.86
CA CYS A 31 17.41 -1.81 16.24
C CYS A 31 17.04 -2.09 17.71
N THR A 32 17.03 -1.07 18.56
CA THR A 32 16.70 -1.22 19.99
C THR A 32 15.67 -0.19 20.43
N LEU A 33 14.76 -0.63 21.29
CA LEU A 33 13.77 0.20 21.97
C LEU A 33 14.26 0.45 23.39
N GLU A 34 14.54 1.70 23.72
CA GLU A 34 15.05 2.13 25.02
C GLU A 34 14.08 3.09 25.71
N GLY A 35 13.91 2.94 27.02
CA GLY A 35 13.00 3.80 27.77
C GLY A 35 13.14 3.67 29.28
N PHE A 36 12.26 4.36 29.99
CA PHE A 36 12.08 4.22 31.43
C PHE A 36 10.63 3.85 31.76
N VAL A 37 10.48 2.96 32.73
CA VAL A 37 9.25 2.76 33.47
C VAL A 37 9.33 3.62 34.73
N LEU A 38 8.53 4.67 34.80
CA LEU A 38 8.38 5.52 35.97
C LEU A 38 7.39 4.86 36.92
N PHE A 39 7.92 4.19 37.94
CA PHE A 39 7.12 3.42 38.89
C PHE A 39 7.00 4.17 40.22
N LYS A 40 5.77 4.50 40.62
CA LYS A 40 5.48 5.16 41.90
C LYS A 40 4.65 4.24 42.77
N ALA A 41 5.28 3.71 43.81
CA ALA A 41 4.63 2.85 44.80
C ALA A 41 4.08 3.66 45.98
N ALA A 42 2.95 3.21 46.54
CA ALA A 42 2.38 3.79 47.76
C ALA A 42 3.08 3.31 49.05
N GLY A 43 3.83 2.20 48.99
CA GLY A 43 4.52 1.58 50.11
C GLY A 43 5.67 0.70 49.64
N THR A 44 6.29 -0.05 50.56
CA THR A 44 7.38 -0.98 50.22
C THR A 44 6.86 -2.11 49.33
N VAL A 45 7.52 -2.29 48.18
CA VAL A 45 7.18 -3.28 47.17
C VAL A 45 8.21 -4.41 47.19
N LYS A 46 7.77 -5.67 47.27
CA LYS A 46 8.65 -6.85 47.21
C LYS A 46 8.52 -7.56 45.87
N SER A 47 9.63 -8.13 45.41
CA SER A 47 9.68 -8.96 44.20
C SER A 47 9.12 -8.26 42.95
N LEU A 48 9.52 -7.00 42.72
CA LEU A 48 9.06 -6.25 41.56
C LEU A 48 9.61 -6.88 40.27
N ARG A 49 8.69 -7.34 39.42
CA ARG A 49 8.99 -7.82 38.07
C ARG A 49 8.23 -6.99 37.06
N ILE A 50 8.95 -6.42 36.11
CA ILE A 50 8.42 -5.66 34.98
C ILE A 50 8.68 -6.45 33.70
N GLN A 51 7.59 -6.79 33.02
CA GLN A 51 7.62 -7.36 31.67
C GLN A 51 7.15 -6.32 30.67
N THR A 52 7.72 -6.36 29.48
CA THR A 52 7.33 -5.53 28.33
C THR A 52 6.90 -6.44 27.20
N GLU A 53 5.78 -6.13 26.58
CA GLU A 53 5.20 -6.83 25.44
C GLU A 53 5.05 -5.82 24.29
N LEU A 54 5.92 -5.95 23.29
CA LEU A 54 5.83 -5.18 22.04
C LEU A 54 4.89 -5.90 21.08
N LYS A 55 3.86 -5.19 20.62
CA LYS A 55 2.86 -5.72 19.71
C LYS A 55 2.79 -4.89 18.44
N GLY A 56 2.97 -5.53 17.29
CA GLY A 56 2.74 -4.95 15.96
C GLY A 56 1.43 -5.49 15.38
N THR A 57 0.54 -4.58 15.01
CA THR A 57 -0.78 -4.92 14.49
C THR A 57 -1.03 -4.26 13.14
N CYS A 58 -1.53 -5.05 12.20
CA CYS A 58 -2.07 -4.58 10.93
C CYS A 58 -3.60 -4.69 10.98
N GLU A 59 -4.31 -3.62 10.61
CA GLU A 59 -5.77 -3.58 10.58
C GLU A 59 -6.24 -3.14 9.19
N THR A 60 -7.13 -3.89 8.55
CA THR A 60 -7.85 -3.45 7.34
C THR A 60 -9.30 -3.12 7.69
N ARG A 61 -9.86 -2.14 7.00
CA ARG A 61 -11.16 -1.53 7.30
C ARG A 61 -12.01 -1.55 6.04
N TRP A 62 -13.19 -2.15 6.13
CA TRP A 62 -14.08 -2.41 5.00
C TRP A 62 -15.46 -1.82 5.27
N GLU A 63 -16.19 -1.43 4.23
CA GLU A 63 -17.58 -0.99 4.38
C GLU A 63 -18.46 -2.16 4.85
N SER A 64 -19.29 -1.95 5.88
CA SER A 64 -20.17 -3.01 6.38
C SER A 64 -21.29 -3.36 5.40
N SER A 65 -21.69 -2.41 4.56
CA SER A 65 -22.68 -2.62 3.49
C SER A 65 -22.12 -3.43 2.33
N ASP A 66 -20.81 -3.33 2.08
CA ASP A 66 -20.10 -4.04 1.02
C ASP A 66 -18.70 -4.46 1.49
N PRO A 67 -18.52 -5.73 1.91
CA PRO A 67 -17.23 -6.21 2.42
C PRO A 67 -16.15 -6.30 1.34
N THR A 68 -16.47 -6.04 0.06
CA THR A 68 -15.49 -5.95 -1.02
C THR A 68 -14.92 -4.54 -1.19
N LYS A 69 -15.57 -3.54 -0.59
CA LYS A 69 -15.20 -2.14 -0.68
C LYS A 69 -14.44 -1.68 0.57
N LEU A 70 -13.29 -1.06 0.36
CA LEU A 70 -12.49 -0.50 1.45
C LEU A 70 -13.17 0.72 2.06
N ALA A 71 -12.95 0.90 3.37
CA ALA A 71 -13.51 2.04 4.04
C ALA A 71 -12.85 3.35 3.55
N THR A 72 -13.68 4.31 3.16
CA THR A 72 -13.26 5.63 2.68
C THR A 72 -13.18 6.67 3.79
N THR A 73 -13.93 6.48 4.88
CA THR A 73 -13.92 7.36 6.06
C THR A 73 -13.84 6.55 7.37
N GLY A 74 -13.58 7.23 8.48
CA GLY A 74 -13.75 6.64 9.81
C GLY A 74 -15.21 6.22 10.09
N GLU A 75 -15.40 5.36 11.09
CA GLU A 75 -16.73 4.90 11.49
C GLU A 75 -17.62 6.07 11.97
N ARG A 76 -18.87 6.12 11.48
CA ARG A 76 -19.88 7.13 11.85
C ARG A 76 -21.21 6.44 12.17
N SER A 77 -22.19 7.18 12.68
CA SER A 77 -23.52 6.64 13.01
C SER A 77 -24.20 5.96 11.80
N ASN A 78 -24.02 6.51 10.60
CA ASN A 78 -24.57 6.02 9.34
C ASN A 78 -23.57 5.23 8.47
N TYR A 79 -22.35 5.01 8.95
CA TYR A 79 -21.29 4.40 8.16
C TYR A 79 -20.52 3.41 9.03
N LYS A 80 -20.89 2.13 8.88
CA LYS A 80 -20.33 1.03 9.66
C LYS A 80 -19.13 0.42 8.96
N VAL A 81 -18.09 0.16 9.73
CA VAL A 81 -16.81 -0.36 9.24
C VAL A 81 -16.55 -1.72 9.85
N VAL A 82 -16.31 -2.72 9.00
CA VAL A 82 -15.82 -4.03 9.43
C VAL A 82 -14.30 -3.95 9.53
N LYS A 83 -13.79 -4.19 10.74
CA LYS A 83 -12.34 -4.14 11.03
C LYS A 83 -11.79 -5.55 11.06
N GLN A 84 -10.69 -5.77 10.35
CA GLN A 84 -9.97 -7.01 10.36
C GLN A 84 -8.55 -6.79 10.86
N LYS A 85 -8.25 -7.37 12.01
CA LYS A 85 -7.01 -7.16 12.75
C LYS A 85 -6.13 -8.40 12.69
N SER A 86 -4.87 -8.25 12.29
CA SER A 86 -3.84 -9.29 12.36
C SER A 86 -2.67 -8.80 13.22
N VAL A 87 -2.28 -9.60 14.20
CA VAL A 87 -1.05 -9.37 14.95
C VAL A 87 0.08 -10.06 14.19
N PHE A 88 1.01 -9.28 13.66
CA PHE A 88 2.15 -9.82 12.91
C PHE A 88 3.44 -9.86 13.73
N GLN A 89 3.49 -9.09 14.83
CA GLN A 89 4.63 -9.07 15.74
C GLN A 89 4.15 -9.12 17.18
N LEU A 90 4.74 -10.02 17.96
CA LEU A 90 4.57 -10.10 19.40
C LEU A 90 5.91 -10.45 20.02
N ASN A 91 6.50 -9.55 20.79
CA ASN A 91 7.78 -9.79 21.45
C ASN A 91 7.64 -9.50 22.95
N THR A 92 7.99 -10.46 23.78
CA THR A 92 7.88 -10.34 25.24
C THR A 92 9.28 -10.38 25.85
N ASP A 93 9.56 -9.42 26.73
CA ASP A 93 10.85 -9.25 27.37
C ASP A 93 10.67 -8.96 28.87
N THR A 94 11.62 -9.38 29.70
CA THR A 94 11.62 -9.06 31.14
C THR A 94 12.58 -7.90 31.36
N ALA A 95 12.02 -6.69 31.40
CA ALA A 95 12.79 -5.46 31.54
C ALA A 95 13.48 -5.31 32.91
N TYR A 96 12.85 -5.82 33.97
CA TYR A 96 13.39 -5.71 35.32
C TYR A 96 12.84 -6.82 36.22
N GLU A 97 13.68 -7.39 37.06
CA GLU A 97 13.28 -8.33 38.10
C GLU A 97 14.17 -8.10 39.32
N SER A 98 13.58 -7.64 40.42
CA SER A 98 14.27 -7.46 41.68
C SER A 98 13.81 -8.49 42.70
N LYS A 99 14.76 -9.10 43.41
CA LYS A 99 14.48 -9.86 44.63
C LYS A 99 14.43 -8.96 45.87
N GLU A 100 15.05 -7.80 45.79
CA GLU A 100 15.15 -6.84 46.88
C GLU A 100 13.90 -5.97 46.97
N PRO A 101 13.48 -5.59 48.20
CA PRO A 101 12.36 -4.68 48.38
C PRO A 101 12.70 -3.29 47.82
N LEU A 102 11.79 -2.75 47.02
CA LEU A 102 11.84 -1.39 46.52
C LEU A 102 11.12 -0.48 47.51
N PHE A 103 11.83 0.50 48.06
CA PHE A 103 11.26 1.49 48.97
C PHE A 103 10.73 2.69 48.19
N PRO A 104 9.54 3.23 48.53
CA PRO A 104 9.03 4.42 47.88
C PRO A 104 9.96 5.61 48.16
N ASP A 105 10.11 6.48 47.17
CA ASP A 105 10.86 7.72 47.35
C ASP A 105 10.21 8.59 48.44
N PRO A 106 10.97 9.13 49.41
CA PRO A 106 10.42 9.89 50.53
C PRO A 106 9.70 11.18 50.10
N ASN A 107 10.03 11.72 48.91
CA ASN A 107 9.36 12.88 48.32
C ASN A 107 8.17 12.50 47.44
N GLY A 108 7.86 11.20 47.33
CA GLY A 108 6.83 10.68 46.45
C GLY A 108 7.17 10.79 44.96
N ALA A 109 8.46 10.90 44.60
CA ALA A 109 8.90 10.85 43.22
C ALA A 109 8.76 9.43 42.63
N SER A 110 8.58 9.34 41.32
CA SER A 110 8.58 8.05 40.61
C SER A 110 10.01 7.52 40.49
N ILE A 111 10.19 6.22 40.69
CA ILE A 111 11.48 5.53 40.55
C ILE A 111 11.65 5.15 39.07
N PRO A 112 12.69 5.66 38.38
CA PRO A 112 12.90 5.36 36.97
C PRO A 112 13.60 4.01 36.82
N ILE A 113 12.94 3.06 36.17
CA ILE A 113 13.49 1.73 35.88
C ILE A 113 13.81 1.64 34.38
N PRO A 114 15.10 1.63 33.99
CA PRO A 114 15.48 1.59 32.58
C PRO A 114 15.14 0.23 31.96
N PHE A 115 14.75 0.25 30.70
CA PHE A 115 14.63 -0.97 29.89
C PHE A 115 15.23 -0.77 28.51
N LYS A 116 15.71 -1.87 27.94
CA LYS A 116 16.23 -1.94 26.58
C LYS A 116 15.81 -3.26 25.96
N SER A 117 14.96 -3.20 24.94
CA SER A 117 14.50 -4.38 24.21
C SER A 117 15.04 -4.37 22.79
N ARG A 118 15.43 -5.55 22.28
CA ARG A 118 15.87 -5.70 20.90
C ARG A 118 14.67 -5.83 19.98
N LEU A 119 14.66 -5.03 18.92
CA LEU A 119 13.61 -5.06 17.91
C LEU A 119 13.99 -6.04 16.79
N PRO A 120 13.01 -6.74 16.19
CA PRO A 120 13.23 -7.52 14.98
C PRO A 120 13.89 -6.69 13.88
N TYR A 121 14.85 -7.30 13.17
CA TYR A 121 15.53 -6.67 12.04
C TYR A 121 14.68 -6.67 10.77
N ASN A 122 13.68 -7.55 10.69
CA ASN A 122 12.75 -7.73 9.56
C ASN A 122 11.30 -7.67 10.02
N ASP A 123 10.38 -7.60 9.05
CA ASP A 123 8.93 -7.69 9.26
C ASP A 123 8.34 -6.61 10.20
N MET A 124 9.01 -5.46 10.28
CA MET A 124 8.54 -4.28 10.98
C MET A 124 8.21 -3.15 10.00
N PRO A 125 7.08 -3.18 9.28
CA PRO A 125 6.64 -2.06 8.43
C PRO A 125 6.50 -0.75 9.20
N PRO A 126 6.47 0.41 8.52
CA PRO A 126 6.43 1.69 9.20
C PRO A 126 5.01 1.90 9.73
N SER A 127 4.86 2.71 10.77
CA SER A 127 3.54 3.12 11.22
C SER A 127 2.78 3.81 10.07
N PHE A 128 1.55 3.38 9.84
CA PHE A 128 0.71 3.83 8.73
C PHE A 128 -0.74 3.95 9.20
N ASP A 129 -1.44 5.01 8.80
CA ASP A 129 -2.87 5.15 9.09
C ASP A 129 -3.58 5.74 7.87
N HIS A 130 -4.62 5.04 7.43
CA HIS A 130 -5.47 5.38 6.30
C HIS A 130 -6.91 4.93 6.60
N PRO A 131 -7.95 5.56 6.05
CA PRO A 131 -9.33 5.12 6.26
C PRO A 131 -9.56 3.63 5.97
N GLY A 132 -8.89 3.08 4.95
CA GLY A 132 -8.95 1.66 4.57
C GLY A 132 -8.09 0.71 5.43
N GLY A 133 -7.20 1.21 6.28
CA GLY A 133 -6.40 0.35 7.16
C GLY A 133 -5.22 1.07 7.83
N SER A 134 -4.61 0.41 8.81
CA SER A 134 -3.49 0.94 9.58
C SER A 134 -2.46 -0.13 9.97
N VAL A 135 -1.23 0.30 10.18
CA VAL A 135 -0.15 -0.46 10.82
C VAL A 135 0.22 0.29 12.09
N SER A 136 0.00 -0.32 13.25
CA SER A 136 0.20 0.29 14.56
C SER A 136 1.05 -0.60 15.46
N TYR A 137 1.80 0.04 16.36
CA TYR A 137 2.63 -0.63 17.34
C TYR A 137 2.26 -0.15 18.74
N SER A 138 2.25 -1.06 19.71
CA SER A 138 2.05 -0.73 21.11
C SER A 138 3.03 -1.48 22.01
N LEU A 139 3.42 -0.84 23.09
CA LEU A 139 4.21 -1.40 24.18
C LEU A 139 3.31 -1.57 25.40
N LYS A 140 2.96 -2.82 25.71
CA LYS A 140 2.31 -3.15 26.97
C LYS A 140 3.36 -3.42 28.03
N VAL A 141 3.35 -2.64 29.10
CA VAL A 141 4.23 -2.83 30.26
C VAL A 141 3.40 -3.40 31.40
N ILE A 142 3.86 -4.50 32.00
CA ILE A 142 3.17 -5.24 33.05
C ILE A 142 4.11 -5.31 34.25
N ALA A 143 3.75 -4.61 35.33
CA ALA A 143 4.43 -4.69 36.61
C ALA A 143 3.68 -5.65 37.54
N THR A 144 4.37 -6.67 38.03
CA THR A 144 3.86 -7.62 39.02
C THR A 144 4.72 -7.56 40.27
N PHE A 145 4.09 -7.47 41.44
CA PHE A 145 4.81 -7.29 42.70
C PHE A 145 3.95 -7.66 43.91
N TYR A 146 4.54 -7.67 45.10
CA TYR A 146 3.85 -7.91 46.36
C TYR A 146 3.86 -6.66 47.25
N GLU A 147 2.70 -6.27 47.78
CA GLU A 147 2.56 -5.09 48.64
C GLU A 147 2.62 -5.44 50.14
N GLY A 148 3.52 -4.76 50.87
CA GLY A 148 3.50 -4.68 52.34
C GLY A 148 3.63 -6.01 53.09
N LYS A 149 2.97 -6.10 54.26
CA LYS A 149 2.96 -7.27 55.15
C LYS A 149 1.99 -8.36 54.70
N ASN A 150 1.01 -8.04 53.86
CA ASN A 150 -0.09 -8.93 53.52
C ASN A 150 0.23 -9.88 52.34
N PHE A 151 1.43 -9.79 51.76
CA PHE A 151 1.87 -10.62 50.62
C PHE A 151 0.83 -10.70 49.50
N THR A 152 0.06 -9.63 49.30
CA THR A 152 -0.94 -9.56 48.23
C THR A 152 -0.21 -9.25 46.93
N LYS A 153 -0.42 -10.11 45.91
CA LYS A 153 0.16 -9.91 44.59
C LYS A 153 -0.65 -8.83 43.84
N SER A 154 0.00 -7.70 43.57
CA SER A 154 -0.54 -6.62 42.75
C SER A 154 -0.06 -6.77 41.30
N LEU A 155 -0.91 -6.37 40.37
CA LEU A 155 -0.61 -6.29 38.93
C LEU A 155 -1.06 -4.92 38.44
N VAL A 156 -0.14 -4.20 37.80
CA VAL A 156 -0.41 -2.92 37.13
C VAL A 156 0.06 -3.06 35.69
N ASP A 157 -0.83 -2.81 34.73
CA ASP A 157 -0.49 -2.78 33.32
C ASP A 157 -0.78 -1.41 32.68
N MET A 158 -0.06 -1.12 31.60
CA MET A 158 -0.22 0.10 30.82
C MET A 158 0.19 -0.19 29.38
N GLU A 159 -0.53 0.38 28.43
CA GLU A 159 -0.22 0.26 27.00
C GLU A 159 0.12 1.65 26.45
N VAL A 160 1.28 1.77 25.79
CA VAL A 160 1.76 3.02 25.20
C VAL A 160 1.96 2.84 23.70
N PRO A 161 1.48 3.76 22.85
CA PRO A 161 1.68 3.67 21.41
C PRO A 161 3.15 3.91 21.05
N ILE A 162 3.64 3.17 20.05
CA ILE A 162 4.97 3.35 19.45
C ILE A 162 4.81 3.77 17.99
N THR A 163 5.58 4.76 17.57
CA THR A 163 5.74 5.11 16.15
C THR A 163 6.98 4.42 15.59
N VAL A 164 6.82 3.56 14.59
CA VAL A 164 7.95 2.92 13.88
C VAL A 164 8.22 3.66 12.58
N LYS A 165 9.48 4.06 12.38
CA LYS A 165 9.96 4.75 11.19
C LYS A 165 10.97 3.89 10.44
N MET A 166 11.13 4.18 9.15
CA MET A 166 12.16 3.56 8.33
C MET A 166 13.55 4.06 8.75
N PRO A 167 14.53 3.18 9.03
CA PRO A 167 15.88 3.57 9.41
C PRO A 167 16.61 4.32 8.29
N GLU A 168 17.42 5.33 8.65
CA GLU A 168 18.22 6.09 7.67
C GLU A 168 19.21 5.20 6.90
N LEU A 169 19.81 4.21 7.57
CA LEU A 169 20.74 3.26 6.92
C LEU A 169 20.05 2.40 5.86
N ALA A 170 18.75 2.13 6.01
CA ALA A 170 17.98 1.37 5.03
C ALA A 170 17.71 2.21 3.78
N LYS A 171 17.54 3.53 3.92
CA LYS A 171 17.33 4.45 2.80
C LYS A 171 18.53 4.48 1.85
N LEU A 172 19.74 4.44 2.40
CA LEU A 172 21.00 4.50 1.62
C LEU A 172 21.27 3.25 0.75
N LYS A 173 20.67 2.11 1.06
CA LYS A 173 20.94 0.82 0.36
C LYS A 173 20.02 0.56 -0.83
N LEU A 174 19.15 1.51 -1.16
CA LEU A 174 18.08 1.30 -2.13
C LEU A 174 18.51 1.67 -3.57
N PRO A 175 17.98 0.99 -4.60
CA PRO A 175 18.31 1.27 -6.00
C PRO A 175 17.89 2.68 -6.45
N LYS A 176 18.44 3.17 -7.57
CA LYS A 176 18.15 4.53 -8.11
C LYS A 176 16.68 4.80 -8.50
N SER A 177 15.81 3.78 -8.49
CA SER A 177 14.36 3.94 -8.59
C SER A 177 13.69 4.33 -7.27
N VAL A 178 14.50 4.75 -6.29
CA VAL A 178 14.08 5.13 -4.95
C VAL A 178 14.24 6.64 -4.79
N ILE A 179 13.17 7.25 -4.29
CA ILE A 179 13.02 8.71 -4.24
C ILE A 179 12.56 9.08 -2.85
N GLU A 180 13.20 10.08 -2.26
CA GLU A 180 12.73 10.62 -0.99
C GLU A 180 11.50 11.50 -1.20
N ILE A 181 10.56 11.40 -0.27
CA ILE A 181 9.41 12.29 -0.23
C ILE A 181 9.90 13.73 -0.05
N GLY A 182 9.45 14.64 -0.92
CA GLY A 182 9.94 16.01 -1.02
C GLY A 182 11.14 16.20 -1.97
N GLN A 183 11.59 15.16 -2.66
CA GLN A 183 12.58 15.27 -3.74
C GLN A 183 11.93 15.24 -5.13
N GLU A 184 12.76 15.51 -6.14
CA GLU A 184 12.37 15.50 -7.55
C GLU A 184 12.83 14.19 -8.25
N LEU A 185 11.91 13.52 -8.92
CA LEU A 185 12.23 12.45 -9.88
C LEU A 185 12.58 13.08 -11.23
N GLU A 186 13.83 12.98 -11.63
CA GLU A 186 14.24 13.37 -12.98
C GLU A 186 13.92 12.28 -14.01
N VAL A 187 13.19 12.66 -15.05
CA VAL A 187 12.81 11.77 -16.15
C VAL A 187 13.40 12.30 -17.45
N ASN A 188 14.11 11.41 -18.15
CA ASN A 188 14.65 11.66 -19.49
C ASN A 188 13.81 10.88 -20.51
N LEU A 189 12.99 11.60 -21.28
CA LEU A 189 12.09 11.05 -22.29
C LEU A 189 12.66 11.32 -23.69
N VAL A 190 12.71 10.27 -24.51
CA VAL A 190 13.07 10.38 -25.93
C VAL A 190 11.95 9.77 -26.76
N ILE A 191 11.29 10.60 -27.57
CA ILE A 191 10.29 10.17 -28.56
C ILE A 191 10.98 10.16 -29.92
N ALA A 192 11.40 8.98 -30.36
CA ALA A 192 12.19 8.82 -31.58
C ALA A 192 11.37 8.97 -32.86
N SER A 193 10.10 8.54 -32.84
CA SER A 193 9.20 8.63 -34.00
C SER A 193 7.73 8.53 -33.60
N THR A 194 6.84 9.01 -34.47
CA THR A 194 5.40 8.72 -34.43
C THR A 194 5.00 7.82 -35.61
N PRO A 195 3.87 7.09 -35.51
CA PRO A 195 3.31 6.39 -36.67
C PRO A 195 3.05 7.32 -37.87
N ALA A 196 3.11 6.81 -39.09
CA ALA A 196 3.13 7.59 -40.34
C ALA A 196 1.97 8.59 -40.53
N PHE A 197 0.82 8.36 -39.90
CA PHE A 197 -0.36 9.22 -39.98
C PHE A 197 -0.76 9.84 -38.64
N ALA A 198 0.08 9.69 -37.61
CA ALA A 198 -0.18 10.16 -36.27
C ALA A 198 0.72 11.35 -35.95
N LYS A 199 0.11 12.38 -35.37
CA LYS A 199 0.80 13.56 -34.87
C LYS A 199 0.79 13.53 -33.34
N LEU A 200 1.94 13.76 -32.73
CA LEU A 200 2.06 13.92 -31.29
C LEU A 200 1.24 15.15 -30.85
N LEU A 201 0.36 14.95 -29.87
CA LEU A 201 -0.43 16.02 -29.27
C LEU A 201 0.06 16.42 -27.89
N ARG A 202 0.36 15.44 -27.02
CA ARG A 202 0.81 15.69 -25.65
C ARG A 202 1.41 14.41 -25.06
N PHE A 203 2.22 14.58 -24.03
CA PHE A 203 2.47 13.50 -23.08
C PHE A 203 2.18 13.98 -21.66
N SER A 204 1.84 13.04 -20.78
CA SER A 204 1.67 13.28 -19.36
C SER A 204 2.38 12.19 -18.56
N ALA A 205 3.08 12.57 -17.51
CA ALA A 205 3.74 11.66 -16.59
C ALA A 205 3.22 11.95 -15.17
N ALA A 206 2.92 10.90 -14.42
CA ALA A 206 2.42 11.04 -13.05
C ALA A 206 2.96 9.93 -12.14
N LEU A 207 3.08 10.23 -10.85
CA LEU A 207 3.34 9.25 -9.80
C LEU A 207 2.02 8.96 -9.08
N HIS A 208 1.52 7.74 -9.20
CA HIS A 208 0.31 7.28 -8.53
C HIS A 208 0.66 6.36 -7.37
N MET A 209 0.10 6.66 -6.20
CA MET A 209 0.14 5.70 -5.10
C MET A 209 -0.97 4.69 -5.27
N VAL A 210 -0.64 3.44 -4.96
CA VAL A 210 -1.57 2.32 -4.92
C VAL A 210 -1.36 1.59 -3.62
N ALA A 211 -2.43 1.48 -2.83
CA ALA A 211 -2.44 0.67 -1.62
C ALA A 211 -3.29 -0.58 -1.86
N SER A 212 -2.68 -1.75 -1.72
CA SER A 212 -3.33 -3.05 -1.80
C SER A 212 -3.63 -3.56 -0.40
N PHE A 213 -4.89 -3.93 -0.17
CA PHE A 213 -5.40 -4.45 1.09
C PHE A 213 -5.87 -5.88 0.89
N LEU A 214 -5.24 -6.81 1.60
CA LEU A 214 -5.63 -8.20 1.59
C LEU A 214 -6.75 -8.40 2.60
N PRO A 215 -7.84 -9.10 2.22
CA PRO A 215 -8.74 -9.65 3.21
C PRO A 215 -7.92 -10.64 4.02
N GLY A 216 -7.84 -10.42 5.32
CA GLY A 216 -7.15 -11.37 6.19
C GLY A 216 -7.85 -12.73 6.12
N LYS A 217 -7.10 -13.78 6.43
CA LYS A 217 -7.65 -15.12 6.52
C LYS A 217 -8.61 -15.14 7.71
N SER A 218 -9.91 -15.01 7.47
CA SER A 218 -10.89 -15.22 8.53
C SER A 218 -10.70 -16.65 9.00
N SER A 219 -10.31 -16.85 10.26
CA SER A 219 -10.25 -18.16 10.90
C SER A 219 -11.64 -18.75 11.15
N ALA A 220 -12.61 -18.42 10.28
CA ALA A 220 -13.95 -18.96 10.31
C ALA A 220 -13.82 -20.48 10.28
N GLY A 221 -14.36 -21.11 11.32
CA GLY A 221 -14.17 -22.53 11.60
C GLY A 221 -14.48 -23.42 10.41
N PHE A 222 -13.83 -24.59 10.42
CA PHE A 222 -13.67 -25.60 9.38
C PHE A 222 -14.95 -26.07 8.62
N ASN A 223 -16.14 -25.56 8.95
CA ASN A 223 -17.43 -26.02 8.44
C ASN A 223 -18.25 -24.98 7.68
N GLN A 224 -17.72 -23.79 7.34
CA GLN A 224 -18.42 -22.89 6.42
C GLN A 224 -18.09 -23.21 4.95
N PRO A 225 -19.10 -23.30 4.06
CA PRO A 225 -18.88 -23.48 2.64
C PRO A 225 -17.96 -22.37 2.12
N ALA A 226 -16.97 -22.75 1.31
CA ALA A 226 -15.93 -21.86 0.82
C ALA A 226 -16.54 -20.61 0.18
N LYS A 227 -16.50 -19.47 0.88
CA LYS A 227 -16.85 -18.19 0.28
C LYS A 227 -15.89 -17.90 -0.87
N PRO A 228 -16.36 -17.27 -1.96
CA PRO A 228 -15.51 -16.90 -3.09
C PRO A 228 -14.28 -16.14 -2.58
N LYS A 229 -13.10 -16.52 -3.05
CA LYS A 229 -11.84 -15.84 -2.70
C LYS A 229 -11.93 -14.38 -3.11
N VAL A 230 -12.17 -13.50 -2.13
CA VAL A 230 -12.13 -12.05 -2.36
C VAL A 230 -10.69 -11.70 -2.71
N GLY A 231 -10.49 -11.13 -3.91
CA GLY A 231 -9.18 -10.64 -4.35
C GLY A 231 -8.67 -9.51 -3.45
N ALA A 232 -7.40 -9.15 -3.61
CA ALA A 232 -6.87 -7.95 -2.97
C ALA A 232 -7.70 -6.73 -3.41
N ALA A 233 -8.17 -5.92 -2.46
CA ALA A 233 -8.80 -4.66 -2.80
C ALA A 233 -7.71 -3.61 -3.00
N LEU A 234 -7.80 -2.90 -4.12
CA LEU A 234 -6.90 -1.80 -4.44
C LEU A 234 -7.58 -0.49 -4.06
N ALA A 235 -6.95 0.29 -3.19
CA ALA A 235 -7.25 1.69 -3.03
C ALA A 235 -6.30 2.49 -3.94
N SER A 236 -6.87 3.19 -4.90
CA SER A 236 -6.18 4.26 -5.60
C SER A 236 -6.35 5.55 -4.81
N PHE A 237 -5.30 6.37 -4.77
CA PHE A 237 -5.39 7.70 -4.22
C PHE A 237 -5.87 8.66 -5.32
N PRO A 238 -6.85 9.53 -5.04
CA PRO A 238 -7.50 10.33 -6.08
C PRO A 238 -6.55 11.36 -6.72
N ARG A 239 -5.53 11.80 -5.98
CA ARG A 239 -4.54 12.77 -6.42
C ARG A 239 -3.20 12.06 -6.64
N PRO A 240 -2.55 12.22 -7.81
CA PRO A 240 -1.18 11.76 -8.00
C PRO A 240 -0.24 12.54 -7.07
N VAL A 241 0.82 11.90 -6.57
CA VAL A 241 1.80 12.55 -5.69
C VAL A 241 2.73 13.51 -6.44
N ALA A 242 2.82 13.35 -7.76
CA ALA A 242 3.48 14.27 -8.66
C ALA A 242 2.87 14.13 -10.06
N GLU A 243 2.78 15.22 -10.81
CA GLU A 243 2.25 15.22 -12.18
C GLU A 243 3.00 16.24 -13.04
N TYR A 244 3.27 15.86 -14.29
CA TYR A 244 3.82 16.71 -15.34
C TYR A 244 3.08 16.45 -16.64
N SER A 245 2.71 17.49 -17.37
CA SER A 245 2.00 17.38 -18.63
C SER A 245 2.50 18.45 -19.60
N GLU A 246 2.86 18.05 -20.81
CA GLU A 246 3.37 18.94 -21.85
C GLU A 246 2.55 18.76 -23.13
N PRO A 247 1.78 19.78 -23.55
CA PRO A 247 1.12 19.79 -24.84
C PRO A 247 2.06 20.22 -25.96
N PHE A 248 1.79 19.71 -27.17
CA PHE A 248 2.47 20.03 -28.41
C PHE A 248 1.48 20.56 -29.43
N SER A 249 1.95 21.42 -30.33
CA SER A 249 1.25 21.60 -31.61
C SER A 249 1.35 20.29 -32.39
N PRO A 250 0.28 19.82 -33.07
CA PRO A 250 0.28 18.52 -33.75
C PRO A 250 1.50 18.35 -34.67
N VAL A 251 2.41 17.43 -34.32
CA VAL A 251 3.70 17.25 -35.00
C VAL A 251 3.98 15.78 -35.31
N THR A 252 4.42 15.49 -36.53
CA THR A 252 4.91 14.16 -36.93
C THR A 252 6.41 14.07 -36.61
N ILE A 253 6.84 13.03 -35.89
CA ILE A 253 8.24 12.88 -35.46
C ILE A 253 8.87 11.71 -36.23
N GLY A 254 10.05 11.94 -36.80
CA GLY A 254 10.76 10.95 -37.61
C GLY A 254 10.09 10.63 -38.95
N GLY A 255 10.72 9.75 -39.73
CA GLY A 255 10.27 9.41 -41.09
C GLY A 255 10.53 10.49 -42.14
N ASN A 256 10.06 10.28 -43.37
CA ASN A 256 10.22 11.24 -44.47
C ASN A 256 9.30 12.45 -44.25
N GLY A 257 9.89 13.57 -43.81
CA GLY A 257 9.18 14.83 -43.60
C GLY A 257 8.68 15.08 -42.17
N GLY A 258 8.99 14.20 -41.21
CA GLY A 258 8.79 14.47 -39.79
C GLY A 258 9.92 15.30 -39.18
N VAL A 259 9.69 15.82 -37.98
CA VAL A 259 10.69 16.58 -37.22
C VAL A 259 11.70 15.65 -36.54
N GLU A 260 12.80 16.23 -36.05
CA GLU A 260 13.80 15.52 -35.26
C GLU A 260 13.20 14.89 -33.97
N PRO A 261 13.79 13.80 -33.45
CA PRO A 261 13.38 13.18 -32.20
C PRO A 261 13.19 14.19 -31.07
N ILE A 262 12.08 14.08 -30.35
CA ILE A 262 11.82 14.94 -29.21
C ILE A 262 12.55 14.37 -28.00
N VAL A 263 13.55 15.12 -27.52
CA VAL A 263 14.24 14.86 -26.26
C VAL A 263 13.72 15.82 -25.21
N ARG A 264 13.25 15.27 -24.08
CA ARG A 264 12.73 16.03 -22.95
C ARG A 264 13.34 15.54 -21.65
N ARG A 265 13.73 16.49 -20.82
CA ARG A 265 14.16 16.28 -19.44
C ARG A 265 13.22 17.08 -18.56
N PHE A 266 12.47 16.40 -17.71
CA PHE A 266 11.53 17.03 -16.79
C PHE A 266 11.66 16.40 -15.40
N THR A 267 11.18 17.11 -14.39
CA THR A 267 11.21 16.64 -13.00
C THR A 267 9.80 16.51 -12.45
N LEU A 268 9.59 15.49 -11.62
CA LEU A 268 8.35 15.28 -10.86
C LEU A 268 8.65 15.47 -9.38
N PHE A 269 8.21 16.59 -8.81
CA PHE A 269 8.35 16.86 -7.39
C PHE A 269 7.37 16.01 -6.58
N VAL A 270 7.88 15.17 -5.68
CA VAL A 270 7.05 14.30 -4.81
C VAL A 270 6.47 15.12 -3.68
N ASP A 271 5.17 15.44 -3.78
CA ASP A 271 4.44 16.24 -2.80
C ASP A 271 4.42 15.57 -1.42
N PRO A 272 5.07 16.14 -0.39
CA PRO A 272 5.14 15.55 0.94
C PRO A 272 3.81 15.49 1.69
N ASP A 273 2.83 16.32 1.30
CA ASP A 273 1.53 16.36 1.97
C ASP A 273 0.61 15.23 1.52
N VAL A 274 0.90 14.64 0.36
CA VAL A 274 0.09 13.58 -0.25
C VAL A 274 0.83 12.25 -0.25
N ALA A 275 2.17 12.25 -0.30
CA ALA A 275 2.95 11.04 -0.46
C ALA A 275 3.10 10.21 0.84
N PHE A 276 3.05 8.90 0.68
CA PHE A 276 3.41 7.92 1.70
C PHE A 276 4.64 7.12 1.27
N ALA A 277 5.42 6.69 2.26
CA ALA A 277 6.51 5.76 2.01
C ALA A 277 5.96 4.44 1.48
N SER A 278 6.69 3.83 0.55
CA SER A 278 6.37 2.51 0.02
C SER A 278 6.78 1.43 1.02
N PHE A 279 5.86 0.52 1.35
CA PHE A 279 6.12 -0.58 2.28
C PHE A 279 5.20 -1.79 2.00
N GLY A 280 5.60 -2.95 2.52
CA GLY A 280 4.79 -4.16 2.53
C GLY A 280 4.60 -4.67 3.96
N SER A 281 3.37 -5.11 4.27
CA SER A 281 2.97 -5.78 5.51
C SER A 281 2.12 -7.01 5.14
N GLN A 282 1.75 -7.82 6.14
CA GLN A 282 0.94 -9.03 5.93
C GLN A 282 -0.41 -8.76 5.25
N LEU A 283 -1.05 -7.62 5.55
CA LEU A 283 -2.36 -7.27 4.98
C LEU A 283 -2.35 -6.02 4.10
N ILE A 284 -1.32 -5.18 4.18
CA ILE A 284 -1.30 -3.88 3.50
C ILE A 284 0.01 -3.75 2.74
N THR A 285 -0.07 -3.34 1.47
CA THR A 285 1.09 -3.01 0.65
C THR A 285 0.86 -1.66 0.00
N VAL A 286 1.75 -0.69 0.25
CA VAL A 286 1.72 0.64 -0.37
C VAL A 286 2.88 0.73 -1.35
N LYS A 287 2.56 1.04 -2.62
CA LYS A 287 3.53 1.20 -3.70
C LYS A 287 3.24 2.49 -4.47
N THR A 288 4.27 3.03 -5.12
CA THR A 288 4.09 4.12 -6.08
C THR A 288 4.38 3.60 -7.48
N ILE A 289 3.61 4.04 -8.46
CA ILE A 289 3.73 3.67 -9.88
C ILE A 289 3.95 4.96 -10.66
N PHE A 290 5.07 5.05 -11.38
CA PHE A 290 5.25 6.05 -12.42
C PHE A 290 4.47 5.61 -13.65
N LYS A 291 3.57 6.48 -14.11
CA LYS A 291 2.74 6.29 -15.29
C LYS A 291 3.07 7.36 -16.33
N LEU A 292 3.45 6.96 -17.54
CA LEU A 292 3.69 7.82 -18.69
C LEU A 292 2.67 7.51 -19.78
N LEU A 293 1.94 8.55 -20.18
CA LEU A 293 0.94 8.50 -21.24
C LEU A 293 1.35 9.39 -22.41
N ILE A 294 1.30 8.89 -23.62
CA ILE A 294 1.55 9.66 -24.85
C ILE A 294 0.31 9.61 -25.73
N PHE A 295 -0.14 10.78 -26.20
CA PHE A 295 -1.35 10.93 -26.99
C PHE A 295 -1.02 11.46 -28.39
N THR A 296 -1.62 10.84 -29.40
CA THR A 296 -1.60 11.33 -30.78
C THR A 296 -3.00 11.77 -31.26
N ASP A 297 -3.06 12.48 -32.37
CA ASP A 297 -4.28 13.10 -32.92
C ASP A 297 -5.33 12.12 -33.46
N ASN A 298 -4.96 10.88 -33.66
CA ASN A 298 -5.83 9.84 -34.21
C ASN A 298 -6.54 8.99 -33.13
N SER A 299 -6.38 9.29 -31.84
CA SER A 299 -6.94 8.49 -30.75
C SER A 299 -7.26 9.34 -29.52
N ASP A 300 -8.44 9.12 -28.94
CA ASP A 300 -8.81 9.69 -27.63
C ASP A 300 -8.17 8.93 -26.47
N GLN A 301 -7.70 7.69 -26.72
CA GLN A 301 -6.94 6.88 -25.77
C GLN A 301 -5.44 7.09 -25.93
N PRO A 302 -4.64 6.97 -24.85
CA PRO A 302 -3.19 7.07 -24.96
C PRO A 302 -2.63 5.97 -25.86
N ASN A 303 -1.79 6.35 -26.81
CA ASN A 303 -1.12 5.43 -27.72
C ASN A 303 0.03 4.69 -27.05
N VAL A 304 0.62 5.29 -26.02
CA VAL A 304 1.60 4.66 -25.13
C VAL A 304 1.08 4.80 -23.71
N ASP A 305 0.95 3.67 -23.02
CA ASP A 305 0.72 3.60 -21.58
C ASP A 305 1.87 2.78 -20.97
N PHE A 306 2.78 3.47 -20.29
CA PHE A 306 3.96 2.87 -19.66
C PHE A 306 3.88 3.04 -18.15
N GLU A 307 3.96 1.93 -17.43
CA GLU A 307 3.94 1.90 -15.98
C GLU A 307 5.20 1.23 -15.42
N THR A 308 5.83 1.86 -14.42
CA THR A 308 6.97 1.27 -13.69
C THR A 308 6.89 1.59 -12.20
N PRO A 309 7.15 0.61 -11.31
CA PRO A 309 7.13 0.87 -9.88
C PRO A 309 8.27 1.78 -9.44
N VAL A 310 7.95 2.75 -8.59
CA VAL A 310 8.88 3.66 -7.93
C VAL A 310 8.75 3.48 -6.42
N VAL A 311 9.86 3.42 -5.71
CA VAL A 311 9.86 3.25 -4.26
C VAL A 311 10.02 4.62 -3.62
N LEU A 312 9.00 5.08 -2.90
CA LEU A 312 9.10 6.30 -2.10
C LEU A 312 9.62 5.98 -0.71
N ILE A 313 10.54 6.77 -0.19
CA ILE A 313 11.07 6.65 1.16
C ILE A 313 10.84 7.93 1.98
N PRO A 314 10.70 7.84 3.31
CA PRO A 314 10.52 9.01 4.15
C PRO A 314 11.73 9.96 4.06
N PRO A 315 11.52 11.29 4.20
CA PRO A 315 12.63 12.24 4.26
C PRO A 315 13.56 11.93 5.43
N PRO A 316 14.85 12.30 5.37
CA PRO A 316 15.79 12.10 6.46
C PRO A 316 15.33 12.85 7.72
N SER A 317 15.35 12.16 8.86
CA SER A 317 14.93 12.68 10.17
C SER A 317 15.84 13.83 10.62
N GLY A 318 15.51 15.06 10.22
CA GLY A 318 16.32 16.23 10.59
C GLY A 318 15.99 17.53 9.86
N VAL A 319 15.26 17.47 8.75
CA VAL A 319 14.71 18.67 8.13
C VAL A 319 13.35 18.93 8.78
N PRO A 320 13.19 19.96 9.64
CA PRO A 320 11.87 20.36 10.09
C PRO A 320 11.06 20.69 8.84
N MET A 321 10.14 19.81 8.47
CA MET A 321 9.09 20.17 7.54
C MET A 321 8.44 21.41 8.13
N SER A 322 8.61 22.56 7.47
CA SER A 322 7.87 23.75 7.87
C SER A 322 6.40 23.34 7.94
N PRO A 323 5.73 23.52 9.09
CA PRO A 323 4.34 23.12 9.24
C PRO A 323 3.50 24.03 8.32
N ALA A 324 3.36 23.62 7.07
CA ALA A 324 2.44 24.22 6.13
C ALA A 324 1.04 23.70 6.47
N LEU A 325 0.32 24.51 7.25
CA LEU A 325 -1.14 24.65 7.22
C LEU A 325 -1.95 23.34 7.27
N THR A 326 -2.03 22.73 8.46
CA THR A 326 -3.21 21.93 8.78
C THR A 326 -4.46 22.83 8.81
N ALA A 327 -5.45 22.43 8.01
CA ALA A 327 -6.84 22.89 7.96
C ALA A 327 -7.16 24.15 7.11
N SER A 328 -7.42 23.91 5.82
CA SER A 328 -8.56 24.56 5.14
C SER A 328 -9.15 23.62 4.09
N SER A 329 -10.18 22.89 4.50
CA SER A 329 -11.14 22.24 3.63
C SER A 329 -12.07 23.31 3.01
N ALA A 330 -11.85 23.70 1.76
CA ALA A 330 -12.89 24.19 0.83
C ALA A 330 -12.33 24.47 -0.58
N SER A 331 -13.06 23.97 -1.60
CA SER A 331 -12.99 24.24 -3.04
C SER A 331 -11.66 24.04 -3.78
N SER A 332 -11.51 22.86 -4.39
CA SER A 332 -10.57 22.62 -5.48
C SER A 332 -11.12 23.19 -6.79
N SER A 333 -10.67 24.39 -7.17
CA SER A 333 -10.57 24.78 -8.58
C SER A 333 -9.17 24.39 -9.09
N PRO A 334 -9.02 23.89 -10.32
CA PRO A 334 -7.71 23.54 -10.86
C PRO A 334 -6.87 24.82 -11.04
N ILE A 335 -5.83 24.98 -10.22
CA ILE A 335 -4.82 26.03 -10.42
C ILE A 335 -3.88 25.53 -11.50
N THR A 336 -4.18 25.89 -12.75
CA THR A 336 -3.23 25.80 -13.86
C THR A 336 -2.13 26.84 -13.60
N ARG A 337 -1.01 26.46 -13.00
CA ARG A 337 0.19 27.32 -12.95
C ARG A 337 0.78 27.38 -14.36
N SER A 338 0.39 28.38 -15.14
CA SER A 338 1.07 28.77 -16.36
C SER A 338 2.43 29.37 -16.02
N VAL A 339 3.50 28.58 -16.19
CA VAL A 339 4.87 29.10 -16.20
C VAL A 339 5.00 30.01 -17.42
N THR A 340 4.92 31.31 -17.19
CA THR A 340 5.14 32.31 -18.24
C THR A 340 6.65 32.52 -18.37
N LEU A 341 7.25 31.92 -19.40
CA LEU A 341 8.63 32.21 -19.78
C LEU A 341 8.76 33.69 -20.19
N PRO A 342 9.79 34.43 -19.74
CA PRO A 342 10.03 35.77 -20.22
C PRO A 342 10.45 35.74 -21.69
N ASN A 343 9.62 36.38 -22.50
CA ASN A 343 9.78 36.56 -23.94
C ASN A 343 10.99 37.46 -24.21
N GLN A 344 12.17 36.89 -24.50
CA GLN A 344 13.31 37.66 -25.00
C GLN A 344 13.17 37.88 -26.51
N LEU A 345 12.83 39.12 -26.85
CA LEU A 345 12.91 39.69 -28.19
C LEU A 345 14.34 39.59 -28.73
N TYR A 346 14.54 38.72 -29.72
CA TYR A 346 15.72 38.73 -30.58
C TYR A 346 15.61 39.89 -31.57
N GLN A 347 16.49 40.89 -31.43
CA GLN A 347 16.81 41.83 -32.50
C GLN A 347 17.88 41.23 -33.42
N PRO A 348 17.77 41.32 -34.75
CA PRO A 348 18.84 40.94 -35.66
C PRO A 348 19.86 42.09 -35.80
N PRO A 349 21.18 41.82 -35.77
CA PRO A 349 22.15 42.83 -36.15
C PRO A 349 22.31 42.88 -37.68
N ILE A 350 22.14 44.09 -38.21
CA ILE A 350 22.55 44.50 -39.54
C ILE A 350 24.07 44.57 -39.55
N GLN A 351 24.74 43.78 -40.40
CA GLN A 351 26.09 44.11 -40.86
C GLN A 351 26.23 43.91 -42.37
N SER A 352 26.68 44.99 -42.98
CA SER A 352 26.91 45.22 -44.40
C SER A 352 28.25 44.66 -44.87
N VAL A 353 28.21 44.01 -46.04
CA VAL A 353 29.14 44.11 -47.20
C VAL A 353 30.65 43.99 -46.94
N THR A 354 31.29 42.97 -47.54
CA THR A 354 32.39 43.15 -48.52
C THR A 354 32.53 41.88 -49.37
N ARG A 355 32.68 42.11 -50.68
CA ARG A 355 32.66 41.12 -51.78
C ARG A 355 34.09 40.95 -52.31
N MET A 356 34.33 39.78 -52.94
CA MET A 356 35.33 39.43 -53.98
C MET A 356 36.62 38.68 -53.52
N PRO A 357 37.33 37.97 -54.43
CA PRO A 357 36.84 36.92 -55.34
C PRO A 357 37.78 35.68 -55.46
N SER A 358 37.19 34.56 -55.94
CA SER A 358 37.74 33.47 -56.80
C SER A 358 39.19 32.97 -56.67
N THR A 359 39.39 31.65 -56.56
CA THR A 359 39.88 30.75 -57.65
C THR A 359 40.01 29.27 -57.19
N PRO A 360 40.10 28.29 -58.13
CA PRO A 360 39.63 26.92 -57.97
C PRO A 360 40.74 25.88 -57.80
N THR A 361 40.44 24.70 -57.23
CA THR A 361 41.13 23.46 -57.64
C THR A 361 40.31 22.20 -57.34
N SER A 362 40.09 21.48 -58.44
CA SER A 362 39.71 20.09 -58.76
C SER A 362 39.89 18.94 -57.74
N PRO A 363 39.32 17.75 -58.05
CA PRO A 363 38.90 16.72 -57.10
C PRO A 363 39.90 15.57 -56.97
N SER A 364 39.89 14.87 -55.82
CA SER A 364 40.53 13.56 -55.69
C SER A 364 39.56 12.52 -55.13
N THR A 365 39.11 11.68 -56.05
CA THR A 365 38.57 10.33 -55.86
C THR A 365 39.45 9.50 -54.92
N GLN A 366 38.89 8.97 -53.82
CA GLN A 366 39.37 7.72 -53.24
C GLN A 366 38.20 6.78 -52.91
N LYS A 367 38.21 5.67 -53.64
CA LYS A 367 37.45 4.45 -53.43
C LYS A 367 37.98 3.71 -52.20
N GLY A 368 37.04 3.17 -51.42
CA GLY A 368 37.12 1.81 -50.87
C GLY A 368 37.88 1.63 -49.56
N LEU A 369 37.17 1.12 -48.54
CA LEU A 369 37.34 -0.25 -48.06
C LEU A 369 36.26 -0.58 -47.02
N LEU A 370 35.49 -1.62 -47.31
CA LEU A 370 34.53 -2.25 -46.41
C LEU A 370 35.26 -2.84 -45.20
N SER A 371 34.94 -2.36 -44.00
CA SER A 371 35.26 -3.04 -42.76
C SER A 371 34.27 -4.17 -42.53
N SER A 372 34.75 -5.41 -42.55
CA SER A 372 34.04 -6.62 -42.16
C SER A 372 33.59 -6.57 -40.69
N PRO A 373 32.46 -7.21 -40.34
CA PRO A 373 31.98 -7.29 -38.97
C PRO A 373 32.90 -8.16 -38.10
N PRO A 374 32.98 -7.88 -36.78
CA PRO A 374 33.85 -8.63 -35.89
C PRO A 374 33.40 -10.10 -35.77
N SER A 375 34.34 -11.00 -36.08
CA SER A 375 34.24 -12.44 -35.84
C SER A 375 34.16 -12.70 -34.34
N TYR A 376 33.00 -13.14 -33.85
CA TYR A 376 32.85 -13.63 -32.48
C TYR A 376 33.68 -14.90 -32.31
N LYS A 377 34.68 -14.85 -31.43
CA LYS A 377 35.36 -16.05 -30.94
C LYS A 377 34.36 -16.82 -30.07
N GLU A 378 34.03 -18.03 -30.49
CA GLU A 378 33.31 -19.00 -29.68
C GLU A 378 34.03 -19.17 -28.33
N PHE A 379 33.30 -18.95 -27.24
CA PHE A 379 33.76 -19.26 -25.89
C PHE A 379 33.64 -20.78 -25.68
N PRO A 380 34.75 -21.52 -25.48
CA PRO A 380 34.70 -22.92 -25.08
C PRO A 380 34.36 -22.97 -23.59
N GLY A 381 33.07 -22.89 -23.27
CA GLY A 381 32.56 -22.93 -21.90
C GLY A 381 31.04 -22.92 -21.74
N SER A 382 30.28 -22.65 -22.81
CA SER A 382 28.81 -22.60 -22.73
C SER A 382 28.13 -23.98 -22.65
N MET A 383 28.78 -25.04 -23.14
CA MET A 383 28.22 -26.41 -23.06
C MET A 383 28.15 -26.93 -21.62
N THR A 384 29.14 -26.61 -20.78
CA THR A 384 29.16 -27.04 -19.37
C THR A 384 28.13 -26.30 -18.52
N GLU A 385 27.88 -25.03 -18.82
CA GLU A 385 26.87 -24.22 -18.10
C GLU A 385 25.44 -24.68 -18.40
N ILE A 386 25.13 -24.95 -19.68
CA ILE A 386 23.80 -25.44 -20.08
C ILE A 386 23.53 -26.82 -19.50
N GLN A 387 24.55 -27.69 -19.44
CA GLN A 387 24.41 -29.01 -18.86
C GLN A 387 24.20 -28.94 -17.35
N ARG A 388 24.92 -28.05 -16.65
CA ARG A 388 24.70 -27.76 -15.23
C ARG A 388 23.29 -27.24 -14.96
N LEU A 389 22.78 -26.32 -15.79
CA LEU A 389 21.42 -25.79 -15.65
C LEU A 389 20.35 -26.87 -15.85
N ARG A 390 20.58 -27.84 -16.74
CA ARG A 390 19.68 -28.99 -16.92
C ARG A 390 19.68 -29.91 -15.70
N GLU A 391 20.84 -30.15 -15.09
CA GLU A 391 20.93 -30.94 -13.84
C GLU A 391 20.26 -30.23 -12.67
N GLU A 392 20.41 -28.91 -12.54
CA GLU A 392 19.72 -28.12 -11.51
C GLU A 392 18.19 -28.12 -11.72
N GLN A 393 17.70 -28.03 -12.96
CA GLN A 393 16.27 -28.18 -13.25
C GLN A 393 15.73 -29.58 -12.92
N ALA A 394 16.50 -30.64 -13.19
CA ALA A 394 16.09 -32.00 -12.85
C ALA A 394 15.94 -32.19 -11.33
N LYS A 395 16.88 -31.66 -10.54
CA LYS A 395 16.81 -31.68 -9.07
C LYS A 395 15.63 -30.91 -8.51
N LEU A 396 15.30 -29.74 -9.10
CA LEU A 396 14.11 -28.98 -8.72
C LEU A 396 12.81 -29.74 -9.03
N SER A 397 12.76 -30.45 -10.16
CA SER A 397 11.61 -31.28 -10.52
C SER A 397 11.40 -32.44 -9.55
N GLU A 398 12.49 -33.06 -9.07
CA GLU A 398 12.43 -34.14 -8.07
C GLU A 398 11.92 -33.64 -6.71
N LEU A 399 12.42 -32.50 -6.24
CA LEU A 399 11.95 -31.84 -5.01
C LEU A 399 10.46 -31.48 -5.04
N LEU A 400 9.96 -31.02 -6.19
CA LEU A 400 8.53 -30.72 -6.35
C LEU A 400 7.66 -31.98 -6.26
N ALA A 401 8.12 -33.10 -6.83
CA ALA A 401 7.40 -34.37 -6.74
C ALA A 401 7.35 -34.90 -5.28
N ASP A 402 8.43 -34.72 -4.50
CA ASP A 402 8.46 -35.10 -3.09
C ASP A 402 7.52 -34.24 -2.22
N ILE A 403 7.44 -32.93 -2.48
CA ILE A 403 6.49 -32.05 -1.80
C ILE A 403 5.04 -32.49 -2.07
N GLU A 404 4.72 -32.82 -3.32
CA GLU A 404 3.38 -33.28 -3.69
C GLU A 404 3.04 -34.62 -3.01
N LYS A 405 4.02 -35.51 -2.87
CA LYS A 405 3.87 -36.78 -2.14
C LYS A 405 3.58 -36.55 -0.65
N VAL A 406 4.27 -35.61 -0.01
CA VAL A 406 4.04 -35.25 1.40
C VAL A 406 2.65 -34.64 1.60
N GLU A 407 2.17 -33.81 0.67
CA GLU A 407 0.82 -33.26 0.74
C GLU A 407 -0.28 -34.32 0.59
N ARG A 408 -0.08 -35.32 -0.28
CA ARG A 408 -1.02 -36.45 -0.40
C ARG A 408 -1.07 -37.26 0.89
N SER A 409 0.07 -37.59 1.49
CA SER A 409 0.10 -38.30 2.78
C SER A 409 -0.52 -37.50 3.92
N ARG A 410 -0.38 -36.17 3.93
CA ARG A 410 -1.01 -35.30 4.93
C ARG A 410 -2.54 -35.27 4.80
N THR A 411 -3.05 -35.39 3.58
CA THR A 411 -4.49 -35.42 3.29
C THR A 411 -5.12 -36.72 3.78
N GLU A 412 -4.46 -37.87 3.59
CA GLU A 412 -4.92 -39.18 4.08
C GLU A 412 -5.01 -39.23 5.61
N ILE A 413 -4.02 -38.67 6.32
CA ILE A 413 -4.03 -38.61 7.79
C ILE A 413 -5.20 -37.76 8.32
N SER A 414 -5.64 -36.74 7.56
CA SER A 414 -6.79 -35.91 7.95
C SER A 414 -8.11 -36.67 7.84
N MET A 415 -8.28 -37.55 6.85
CA MET A 415 -9.54 -38.28 6.65
C MET A 415 -9.80 -39.32 7.73
N ILE A 416 -8.75 -40.00 8.23
CA ILE A 416 -8.86 -41.03 9.27
C ILE A 416 -9.35 -40.44 10.60
N ARG A 417 -9.04 -39.18 10.91
CA ARG A 417 -9.42 -38.54 12.18
C ARG A 417 -10.91 -38.12 12.24
N THR A 418 -11.55 -37.95 11.09
CA THR A 418 -12.96 -37.54 10.98
C THR A 418 -13.95 -38.69 11.16
N ALA A 419 -13.52 -39.95 10.96
CA ALA A 419 -14.41 -41.11 11.09
C ALA A 419 -14.66 -41.56 12.54
N SER A 420 -14.00 -40.97 13.53
CA SER A 420 -14.05 -41.43 14.93
C SER A 420 -14.89 -40.56 15.88
N GLN A 421 -15.68 -39.59 15.41
CA GLN A 421 -16.40 -38.65 16.30
C GLN A 421 -17.91 -38.48 16.04
N SER A 422 -18.57 -39.37 15.30
CA SER A 422 -20.03 -39.32 15.14
C SER A 422 -20.72 -40.42 15.92
N ASN A 423 -21.02 -40.17 17.21
CA ASN A 423 -22.08 -40.84 17.96
C ASN A 423 -22.44 -40.04 19.21
N SER A 424 -23.37 -39.09 19.08
CA SER A 424 -24.23 -38.67 20.19
C SER A 424 -25.53 -38.06 19.63
N LEU A 425 -26.57 -38.88 19.62
CA LEU A 425 -27.97 -38.48 19.44
C LEU A 425 -28.43 -37.65 20.64
N PHE A 426 -29.05 -36.50 20.39
CA PHE A 426 -30.08 -35.96 21.27
C PHE A 426 -31.14 -35.20 20.46
N ASP A 427 -32.37 -35.62 20.72
CA ASP A 427 -33.65 -35.24 20.11
C ASP A 427 -34.28 -34.06 20.86
N GLY A 428 -35.19 -33.31 20.23
CA GLY A 428 -35.90 -32.21 20.90
C GLY A 428 -36.65 -31.20 20.03
N SER A 429 -37.65 -31.67 19.29
CA SER A 429 -38.94 -31.02 18.93
C SER A 429 -39.19 -29.53 19.24
N SER A 430 -39.65 -28.76 18.24
CA SER A 430 -40.68 -27.73 18.42
C SER A 430 -41.38 -27.36 17.11
N ILE A 431 -42.70 -27.53 17.12
CA ILE A 431 -43.72 -27.16 16.13
C ILE A 431 -44.07 -25.67 16.29
N LEU A 432 -44.30 -24.93 15.20
CA LEU A 432 -45.52 -24.11 15.01
C LEU A 432 -45.56 -23.46 13.61
N ALA A 433 -46.77 -23.46 13.06
CA ALA A 433 -47.13 -23.13 11.70
C ALA A 433 -47.22 -21.61 11.45
N SER A 434 -46.98 -21.20 10.20
CA SER A 434 -47.54 -19.98 9.63
C SER A 434 -47.66 -20.15 8.12
N ARG A 435 -48.91 -20.09 7.65
CA ARG A 435 -49.35 -20.21 6.27
C ARG A 435 -49.23 -18.83 5.61
N SER A 436 -48.17 -18.61 4.84
CA SER A 436 -48.00 -17.45 3.96
C SER A 436 -47.88 -17.94 2.53
N GLN A 437 -48.64 -17.30 1.62
CA GLN A 437 -48.60 -17.56 0.19
C GLN A 437 -47.16 -17.46 -0.30
N SER A 438 -46.60 -18.60 -0.74
CA SER A 438 -45.28 -18.70 -1.33
C SER A 438 -45.31 -18.02 -2.70
N ILE A 439 -44.89 -16.75 -2.73
CA ILE A 439 -44.22 -16.22 -3.91
C ILE A 439 -42.92 -17.02 -4.01
N ASP A 440 -42.71 -17.69 -5.14
CA ASP A 440 -41.53 -18.53 -5.40
C ASP A 440 -40.23 -17.84 -4.95
N GLU A 441 -39.63 -18.33 -3.85
CA GLU A 441 -38.29 -17.91 -3.37
C GLU A 441 -37.20 -18.16 -4.43
N SER A 442 -37.52 -18.91 -5.48
CA SER A 442 -36.67 -19.14 -6.66
C SER A 442 -36.29 -17.84 -7.39
N VAL A 443 -37.17 -16.84 -7.42
CA VAL A 443 -36.94 -15.60 -8.20
C VAL A 443 -35.93 -14.66 -7.52
N VAL A 444 -35.74 -14.76 -6.20
CA VAL A 444 -34.90 -13.83 -5.41
C VAL A 444 -33.39 -14.04 -5.64
N SER A 445 -33.01 -15.26 -6.05
CA SER A 445 -31.61 -15.61 -6.32
C SER A 445 -31.15 -15.29 -7.75
N GLN A 446 -32.11 -15.06 -8.67
CA GLN A 446 -31.82 -14.68 -10.05
C GLN A 446 -31.80 -13.14 -10.17
N GLY A 447 -30.80 -12.61 -10.89
CA GLY A 447 -30.77 -11.18 -11.23
C GLY A 447 -31.89 -10.83 -12.22
N PRO A 448 -32.17 -9.53 -12.43
CA PRO A 448 -33.22 -9.09 -13.36
C PRO A 448 -32.99 -9.65 -14.77
N ALA A 449 -33.99 -10.36 -15.30
CA ALA A 449 -33.97 -10.87 -16.66
C ALA A 449 -34.64 -9.88 -17.64
N PRO A 450 -34.34 -9.92 -18.95
CA PRO A 450 -34.85 -8.94 -19.92
C PRO A 450 -36.37 -8.87 -20.02
N ASP A 451 -37.07 -9.94 -19.64
CA ASP A 451 -38.52 -10.11 -19.68
C ASP A 451 -39.22 -9.71 -18.37
N TRP A 452 -38.48 -9.23 -17.36
CA TRP A 452 -39.07 -8.77 -16.10
C TRP A 452 -39.86 -7.48 -16.28
N THR A 453 -41.05 -7.45 -15.69
CA THR A 453 -41.89 -6.24 -15.65
C THR A 453 -41.31 -5.21 -14.68
N VAL A 454 -41.80 -3.96 -14.79
CA VAL A 454 -41.42 -2.86 -13.90
C VAL A 454 -41.67 -3.22 -12.42
N GLU A 455 -42.76 -3.92 -12.13
CA GLU A 455 -43.12 -4.36 -10.78
C GLU A 455 -42.13 -5.40 -10.24
N MET A 456 -41.70 -6.34 -11.08
CA MET A 456 -40.71 -7.36 -10.69
C MET A 456 -39.35 -6.75 -10.40
N VAL A 457 -38.91 -5.78 -11.23
CA VAL A 457 -37.66 -5.04 -10.99
C VAL A 457 -37.77 -4.21 -9.70
N ALA A 458 -38.88 -3.50 -9.50
CA ALA A 458 -39.11 -2.69 -8.31
C ALA A 458 -39.12 -3.55 -7.02
N GLU A 459 -39.77 -4.72 -7.04
CA GLU A 459 -39.79 -5.64 -5.91
C GLU A 459 -38.39 -6.20 -5.62
N TRP A 460 -37.62 -6.54 -6.66
CA TRP A 460 -36.24 -7.00 -6.51
C TRP A 460 -35.34 -5.90 -5.93
N VAL A 461 -35.47 -4.65 -6.40
CA VAL A 461 -34.74 -3.48 -5.86
C VAL A 461 -35.09 -3.27 -4.38
N ARG A 462 -36.37 -3.40 -4.01
CA ARG A 462 -36.82 -3.36 -2.61
C ARG A 462 -36.17 -4.48 -1.78
N GLN A 463 -36.15 -5.71 -2.30
CA GLN A 463 -35.53 -6.86 -1.63
C GLN A 463 -34.00 -6.72 -1.47
N LYS A 464 -33.32 -5.97 -2.35
CA LYS A 464 -31.91 -5.61 -2.20
C LYS A 464 -31.65 -4.49 -1.18
N GLY A 465 -32.68 -4.02 -0.48
CA GLY A 465 -32.57 -3.06 0.61
C GLY A 465 -32.57 -1.60 0.16
N ALA A 466 -33.05 -1.30 -1.05
CA ALA A 466 -33.24 0.09 -1.48
C ALA A 466 -34.39 0.75 -0.71
N TYR A 467 -34.30 2.07 -0.53
CA TYR A 467 -35.36 2.88 0.09
C TYR A 467 -36.61 2.96 -0.80
N GLU A 468 -37.80 3.11 -0.21
CA GLU A 468 -39.07 3.11 -0.96
C GLU A 468 -39.14 4.24 -2.00
N GLU A 469 -38.50 5.39 -1.76
CA GLU A 469 -38.39 6.48 -2.76
C GLU A 469 -37.64 6.04 -4.04
N VAL A 470 -36.62 5.18 -3.90
CA VAL A 470 -35.89 4.63 -5.06
C VAL A 470 -36.77 3.62 -5.79
N VAL A 471 -37.53 2.81 -5.05
CA VAL A 471 -38.49 1.84 -5.62
C VAL A 471 -39.59 2.57 -6.40
N GLU A 472 -40.14 3.65 -5.85
CA GLU A 472 -41.12 4.50 -6.56
C GLU A 472 -40.52 5.18 -7.79
N SER A 473 -39.28 5.67 -7.71
CA SER A 473 -38.59 6.24 -8.86
C SER A 473 -38.41 5.21 -9.98
N PHE A 474 -38.12 3.95 -9.67
CA PHE A 474 -38.02 2.87 -10.68
C PHE A 474 -39.36 2.59 -11.34
N LYS A 475 -40.45 2.61 -10.57
CA LYS A 475 -41.81 2.48 -11.09
C LYS A 475 -42.20 3.67 -11.97
N GLN A 476 -41.91 4.89 -11.51
CA GLN A 476 -42.26 6.13 -12.22
C GLN A 476 -41.50 6.28 -13.54
N GLN A 477 -40.24 5.82 -13.59
CA GLN A 477 -39.42 5.82 -14.80
C GLN A 477 -39.68 4.60 -15.70
N ALA A 478 -40.64 3.74 -15.35
CA ALA A 478 -40.97 2.51 -16.06
C ALA A 478 -39.73 1.64 -16.37
N ILE A 479 -38.84 1.48 -15.37
CA ILE A 479 -37.62 0.68 -15.53
C ILE A 479 -37.98 -0.82 -15.46
N ASP A 480 -38.08 -1.44 -16.63
CA ASP A 480 -38.22 -2.89 -16.78
C ASP A 480 -36.84 -3.60 -16.78
N GLY A 481 -36.86 -4.93 -16.87
CA GLY A 481 -35.64 -5.74 -16.82
C GLY A 481 -34.65 -5.43 -17.95
N SER A 482 -35.16 -5.07 -19.13
CA SER A 482 -34.33 -4.72 -20.28
C SER A 482 -33.62 -3.37 -20.10
N VAL A 483 -34.32 -2.37 -19.58
CA VAL A 483 -33.78 -1.03 -19.29
C VAL A 483 -32.75 -1.10 -18.17
N TYR A 484 -33.03 -1.90 -17.13
CA TYR A 484 -32.10 -2.10 -16.02
C TYR A 484 -30.75 -2.67 -16.47
N LEU A 485 -30.76 -3.71 -17.31
CA LEU A 485 -29.54 -4.31 -17.86
C LEU A 485 -28.75 -3.33 -18.75
N LEU A 486 -29.45 -2.45 -19.48
CA LEU A 486 -28.82 -1.40 -20.27
C LEU A 486 -28.11 -0.36 -19.38
N LEU A 487 -28.73 0.03 -18.26
CA LEU A 487 -28.15 0.96 -17.30
C LEU A 487 -26.90 0.38 -16.63
N GLN A 488 -26.91 -0.91 -16.26
CA GLN A 488 -25.72 -1.58 -15.73
C GLN A 488 -24.54 -1.53 -16.71
N ARG A 489 -24.78 -1.79 -18.01
CA ARG A 489 -23.71 -1.75 -19.02
C ARG A 489 -23.10 -0.36 -19.16
N LYS A 490 -23.89 0.71 -19.05
CA LYS A 490 -23.37 2.08 -19.09
C LYS A 490 -22.53 2.42 -17.87
N ILE A 491 -22.93 1.97 -16.68
CA ILE A 491 -22.15 2.18 -15.45
C ILE A 491 -20.80 1.45 -15.54
N PHE A 492 -20.79 0.21 -16.01
CA PHE A 492 -19.54 -0.56 -16.22
C PHE A 492 -18.64 0.00 -17.33
N ALA A 493 -19.18 0.74 -18.29
CA ALA A 493 -18.39 1.40 -19.33
C ALA A 493 -17.82 2.77 -18.88
N MET A 494 -18.34 3.32 -17.78
CA MET A 494 -17.88 4.57 -17.18
C MET A 494 -16.93 4.36 -15.99
N SER A 495 -16.85 3.13 -15.47
CA SER A 495 -15.85 2.66 -14.50
C SER A 495 -14.66 2.03 -15.19
#